data_AF-A0A965KHB6-F1
#
_entry.id   AF-A0A965KHB6-F1
#
_cell.length_a   1.000
_cell.length_b   1.000
_cell.length_c   1.000
_cell.angle_alpha   90.00
_cell.angle_beta   90.00
_cell.angle_gamma   90.00
#
_symmetry.space_group_name_H-M   'P 1'
#
loop_
_entity.id
_entity.type
_entity.pdbx_description
1 polymer ?
#
loop_
_entity_poly.entity_id
_entity_poly.type
_entity_poly.pdbx_seq_one_letter_code
_entity_poly.pdbx_strand_id
1 'polypeptide(L)'
;ALDSAVGISYGLQLAASLPSLDYACGLATGQLLDADIAELPLRNGELAVHSVSPDADLLAKYAVPVERLTWWKERTKRAFYAGTETEIKARGWSW
;
A
#
# COMPACT_ATOMS: atom_id res chain seq x y z
N ALA A 1 6.04 2.90 7.27
CA ALA A 1 6.06 3.77 6.09
C ALA A 1 4.86 4.71 6.16
N LEU A 2 4.92 5.87 5.49
CA LEU A 2 3.77 6.77 5.34
C LEU A 2 3.08 6.38 4.02
N ASP A 3 1.93 5.73 4.13
CA ASP A 3 1.20 5.15 3.01
C ASP A 3 -0.26 5.61 3.01
N SER A 4 -0.95 5.40 1.87
CA SER A 4 -2.41 5.50 1.81
C SER A 4 -3.08 4.37 2.61
N ALA A 5 -4.38 4.47 2.81
CA ALA A 5 -5.22 3.44 3.44
C ALA A 5 -4.99 2.04 2.83
N VAL A 6 -4.71 1.95 1.53
CA VAL A 6 -4.38 0.68 0.86
C VAL A 6 -3.11 0.05 1.44
N GLY A 7 -2.02 0.82 1.54
CA GLY A 7 -0.75 0.33 2.10
C GLY A 7 -0.85 0.02 3.60
N ILE A 8 -1.54 0.89 4.35
CA ILE A 8 -1.80 0.68 5.79
C ILE A 8 -2.58 -0.61 6.02
N SER A 9 -3.53 -0.96 5.15
CA SER A 9 -4.32 -2.20 5.27
C SER A 9 -3.47 -3.47 5.27
N TYR A 10 -2.37 -3.51 4.51
CA TYR A 10 -1.43 -4.64 4.54
C TYR A 10 -0.66 -4.70 5.87
N GLY A 11 -0.27 -3.54 6.41
CA GLY A 11 0.31 -3.45 7.75
C GLY A 11 -0.65 -3.94 8.84
N LEU A 12 -1.95 -3.61 8.71
CA LEU A 12 -3.01 -4.09 9.62
C LEU A 12 -3.18 -5.60 9.53
N GLN A 13 -3.21 -6.18 8.33
CA GLN A 13 -3.28 -7.63 8.14
C GLN A 13 -2.08 -8.33 8.77
N LEU A 14 -0.88 -7.78 8.60
CA LEU A 14 0.32 -8.30 9.25
C LEU A 14 0.20 -8.24 10.78
N ALA A 15 -0.19 -7.09 11.34
CA ALA A 15 -0.36 -6.93 12.78
C ALA A 15 -1.39 -7.94 13.33
N ALA A 16 -2.51 -8.13 12.64
CA ALA A 16 -3.56 -9.07 13.01
C ALA A 16 -3.14 -10.55 12.89
N SER A 17 -2.07 -10.84 12.14
CA SER A 17 -1.53 -12.21 12.01
C SER A 17 -0.56 -12.59 13.14
N LEU A 18 -0.13 -11.62 13.96
CA LEU A 18 0.74 -11.86 15.09
C LEU A 18 -0.03 -12.52 16.26
N PRO A 19 0.61 -13.40 17.03
CA PRO A 19 -0.05 -14.10 18.14
C PRO A 19 -0.44 -13.14 19.29
N SER A 20 0.30 -12.05 19.47
CA SER A 20 0.01 -10.99 20.44
C SER A 20 0.51 -9.64 19.93
N LEU A 21 -0.11 -8.56 20.42
CA LEU A 21 0.24 -7.17 20.13
C LEU A 21 0.43 -6.42 21.45
N ASP A 22 1.66 -6.45 21.98
CA ASP A 22 1.97 -5.84 23.28
C ASP A 22 2.16 -4.31 23.19
N TYR A 23 2.21 -3.77 21.97
CA TYR A 23 2.44 -2.35 21.69
C TYR A 23 1.58 -1.85 20.52
N ALA A 24 1.33 -0.55 20.49
CA ALA A 24 0.68 0.11 19.35
C ALA A 24 1.52 -0.05 18.06
N CYS A 25 0.88 -0.40 16.95
CA CYS A 25 1.56 -0.78 15.72
C CYS A 25 2.07 0.39 14.85
N GLY A 26 1.79 1.65 15.23
CA GLY A 26 2.21 2.82 14.47
C GLY A 26 1.57 2.94 13.08
N LEU A 27 0.35 2.41 12.89
CA LEU A 27 -0.34 2.33 11.59
C LEU A 27 -1.28 3.50 11.30
N ALA A 28 -1.53 4.39 12.26
CA ALA A 28 -2.41 5.56 12.09
C ALA A 28 -1.77 6.72 11.31
N THR A 29 -0.80 6.43 10.43
CA THR A 29 -0.03 7.45 9.70
C THR A 29 -0.81 8.15 8.60
N GLY A 30 -1.95 7.58 8.16
CA GLY A 30 -2.85 8.22 7.20
C GLY A 30 -3.39 9.57 7.68
N GLN A 31 -3.45 9.81 9.00
CA GLN A 31 -3.84 11.09 9.59
C GLN A 31 -2.85 12.24 9.29
N LEU A 32 -1.66 11.93 8.77
CA LEU A 32 -0.65 12.90 8.38
C LEU A 32 -0.80 13.36 6.91
N LEU A 33 -1.66 12.69 6.12
CA LEU A 33 -1.95 13.04 4.74
C LEU A 33 -3.14 14.00 4.69
N ASP A 34 -3.09 14.98 3.78
CA ASP A 34 -4.20 15.92 3.53
C ASP A 34 -5.45 15.21 2.96
N ALA A 35 -5.22 14.10 2.25
CA ALA A 35 -6.28 13.27 1.68
C ALA A 35 -5.82 11.82 1.51
N ASP A 36 -6.79 10.92 1.38
CA ASP A 36 -6.61 9.51 1.04
C ASP A 36 -7.53 9.11 -0.13
N ILE A 37 -7.29 7.93 -0.71
CA ILE A 37 -8.06 7.33 -1.79
C ILE A 37 -8.98 6.20 -1.30
N ALA A 38 -8.96 5.87 -0.02
CA ALA A 38 -9.91 4.95 0.59
C ALA A 38 -10.12 5.33 2.07
N GLU A 39 -11.21 4.85 2.65
CA GLU A 39 -11.51 5.09 4.06
C GLU A 39 -10.86 4.06 4.96
N LEU A 40 -10.23 4.54 6.04
CA LEU A 40 -9.72 3.72 7.12
C LEU A 40 -9.85 4.48 8.45
N PRO A 41 -11.07 4.52 9.02
CA PRO A 41 -11.37 5.38 10.16
C PRO A 41 -10.67 4.92 11.44
N LEU A 42 -9.92 5.81 12.07
CA LEU A 42 -9.36 5.62 13.41
C LEU A 42 -10.44 5.88 14.46
N ARG A 43 -10.74 4.91 15.31
CA ARG A 43 -11.72 5.04 16.39
C ARG A 43 -11.08 4.61 17.70
N ASN A 44 -11.01 5.51 18.67
CA ASN A 44 -10.44 5.24 20.00
C ASN A 44 -9.02 4.64 19.97
N GLY A 45 -8.19 5.01 19.00
CA GLY A 45 -6.84 4.47 18.85
C GLY A 45 -6.76 3.14 18.08
N GLU A 46 -7.87 2.63 17.58
CA GLU A 46 -7.97 1.35 16.87
C GLU A 46 -8.37 1.54 15.40
N LEU A 47 -7.91 0.61 14.57
CA LEU A 47 -8.24 0.52 13.14
C LEU A 47 -8.84 -0.86 12.88
N ALA A 48 -9.92 -0.91 12.11
CA ALA A 48 -10.53 -2.17 11.72
C ALA A 48 -9.71 -2.88 10.64
N VAL A 49 -9.57 -4.20 10.77
CA VAL A 49 -8.94 -5.04 9.74
C VAL A 49 -9.99 -5.43 8.72
N HIS A 50 -9.87 -4.90 7.51
CA HIS A 50 -10.72 -5.29 6.38
C HIS A 50 -9.97 -5.12 5.06
N SER A 51 -10.56 -5.67 3.99
CA SER A 51 -10.10 -5.37 2.64
C SER A 51 -10.36 -3.90 2.34
N VAL A 52 -9.35 -3.20 1.84
CA VAL A 52 -9.43 -1.81 1.40
C VAL A 52 -9.29 -1.78 -0.11
N SER A 53 -10.30 -1.26 -0.79
CA SER A 53 -10.24 -0.97 -2.22
C SER A 53 -10.26 0.54 -2.42
N PRO A 54 -9.40 1.08 -3.30
CA PRO A 54 -9.38 2.51 -3.57
C PRO A 54 -10.66 2.94 -4.31
N ASP A 55 -11.17 4.10 -3.95
CA ASP A 55 -12.27 4.77 -4.60
C ASP A 55 -11.81 5.30 -5.98
N ALA A 56 -12.57 4.98 -7.02
CA ALA A 56 -12.23 5.32 -8.39
C ALA A 56 -12.27 6.83 -8.67
N ASP A 57 -13.21 7.55 -8.04
CA ASP A 57 -13.36 9.00 -8.21
C ASP A 57 -12.22 9.73 -7.48
N LEU A 58 -11.82 9.25 -6.29
CA LEU A 58 -10.67 9.80 -5.57
C LEU A 58 -9.34 9.51 -6.30
N LEU A 59 -9.20 8.33 -6.89
CA LEU A 59 -8.06 8.01 -7.76
C LEU A 59 -7.97 8.96 -8.96
N ALA A 60 -9.10 9.24 -9.60
CA ALA A 60 -9.15 10.21 -10.71
C ALA A 60 -8.84 11.63 -10.23
N LYS A 61 -9.39 12.04 -9.08
CA LYS A 61 -9.18 13.36 -8.47
C LYS A 61 -7.72 13.63 -8.12
N TYR A 62 -7.03 12.64 -7.53
CA TYR A 62 -5.63 12.76 -7.12
C TYR A 62 -4.64 12.18 -8.14
N ALA A 63 -5.08 12.02 -9.39
CA ALA A 63 -4.23 11.51 -10.45
C ALA A 63 -3.03 12.45 -10.71
N VAL A 64 -1.87 11.83 -10.93
CA VAL A 64 -0.66 12.55 -11.33
C VAL A 64 -0.63 12.72 -12.86
N PRO A 65 0.14 13.70 -13.39
CA PRO A 65 0.37 13.82 -14.82
C PRO A 65 0.91 12.53 -15.45
N VAL A 66 0.63 12.33 -16.74
CA VAL A 66 0.95 11.07 -17.45
C VAL A 66 2.44 10.74 -17.42
N GLU A 67 3.31 11.74 -17.43
CA GLU A 67 4.75 11.56 -17.35
C GLU A 67 5.15 10.97 -15.98
N ARG A 68 4.53 11.43 -14.90
CA ARG A 68 4.76 10.93 -13.54
C ARG A 68 4.21 9.52 -13.37
N LEU A 69 3.03 9.25 -13.93
CA LEU A 69 2.45 7.90 -13.94
C LEU A 69 3.37 6.92 -14.69
N THR A 70 3.89 7.33 -15.84
CA THR A 70 4.83 6.53 -16.65
C THR A 70 6.11 6.26 -15.86
N TRP A 71 6.67 7.29 -15.22
CA TRP A 71 7.85 7.13 -14.37
C TRP A 71 7.63 6.10 -13.25
N TRP A 72 6.47 6.13 -12.58
CA TRP A 72 6.12 5.17 -11.54
C TRP A 72 5.99 3.75 -12.08
N LYS A 73 5.32 3.56 -13.22
CA LYS A 73 5.20 2.25 -13.88
C LYS A 73 6.58 1.66 -14.20
N GLU A 74 7.48 2.45 -14.78
CA GLU A 74 8.82 1.99 -15.10
C GLU A 74 9.66 1.71 -13.84
N ARG A 75 9.49 2.50 -12.78
CA ARG A 75 10.15 2.25 -11.50
C ARG A 75 9.68 0.93 -10.87
N THR A 76 8.38 0.63 -10.90
CA THR A 76 7.83 -0.63 -10.41
C THR A 76 8.39 -1.82 -11.17
N LYS A 77 8.49 -1.74 -12.51
CA LYS A 77 9.14 -2.77 -13.32
C LYS A 77 10.59 -3.00 -12.86
N ARG A 78 11.40 -1.95 -12.74
CA ARG A 78 12.79 -2.07 -12.28
C ARG A 78 12.90 -2.71 -10.89
N ALA A 79 12.05 -2.31 -9.95
CA ALA A 79 12.03 -2.88 -8.60
C ALA A 79 11.65 -4.37 -8.62
N PHE A 80 10.67 -4.74 -9.46
CA PHE A 80 10.28 -6.14 -9.64
C PHE A 80 11.44 -6.98 -10.16
N TYR A 81 12.08 -6.60 -11.28
CA TYR A 81 13.19 -7.37 -11.84
C TYR A 81 14.37 -7.48 -10.87
N ALA A 82 14.72 -6.40 -10.16
CA ALA A 82 15.79 -6.41 -9.17
C ALA A 82 15.54 -7.42 -8.02
N GLY A 83 14.28 -7.59 -7.61
CA GLY A 83 13.90 -8.51 -6.53
C GLY A 83 13.58 -9.93 -6.98
N THR A 84 13.40 -10.18 -8.29
CA THR A 84 12.86 -11.46 -8.80
C THR A 84 13.72 -12.12 -9.86
N GLU A 85 14.93 -11.61 -10.14
CA GLU A 85 15.81 -12.13 -11.21
C GLU A 85 15.99 -13.66 -11.14
N THR A 86 16.27 -14.19 -9.95
CA THR A 86 16.43 -15.64 -9.74
C THR A 86 15.13 -16.41 -10.01
N GLU A 87 14.00 -15.88 -9.57
CA GLU A 87 12.69 -16.54 -9.71
C GLU A 87 12.20 -16.50 -11.17
N ILE A 88 12.41 -15.39 -11.86
CA ILE A 88 12.11 -15.24 -13.29
C ILE A 88 12.90 -16.27 -14.10
N LYS A 89 14.21 -16.41 -13.82
CA LYS A 89 15.06 -17.43 -14.47
C LYS A 89 14.58 -18.84 -14.15
N ALA A 90 14.27 -19.12 -12.89
CA ALA A 90 13.79 -20.44 -12.46
C ALA A 90 12.44 -20.82 -13.10
N ARG A 91 11.55 -19.85 -13.32
CA ARG A 91 10.24 -20.06 -13.96
C ARG A 91 10.25 -19.94 -15.48
N GLY A 92 11.38 -19.58 -16.09
CA GLY A 92 11.50 -19.39 -17.54
C GLY A 92 10.61 -18.27 -18.08
N TRP A 93 10.28 -17.27 -17.26
CA TRP A 93 9.42 -16.17 -17.69
C TRP A 93 10.20 -15.17 -18.54
N SER A 94 9.67 -14.86 -19.73
CA SER A 94 10.10 -13.73 -20.56
C SER A 94 9.03 -12.64 -20.50
N TRP A 95 9.26 -11.60 -19.69
CA TRP A 95 8.42 -10.41 -19.60
C TRP A 95 9.09 -9.23 -20.28
#